data_AF-A0AAW9KMT9-F1
#
_entry.id   AF-A0AAW9KMT9-F1
#
_cell.length_a   1.000
_cell.length_b   1.000
_cell.length_c   1.000
_cell.angle_alpha   90.00
_cell.angle_beta   90.00
_cell.angle_gamma   90.00
#
_symmetry.space_group_name_H-M   'P 1'
#
loop_
_entity.id
_entity.type
_entity.pdbx_description
1 polymer ?
#
loop_
_entity_poly.entity_id
_entity_poly.type
_entity_poly.pdbx_seq_one_letter_code
_entity_poly.pdbx_strand_id
1 'polypeptide(L)'
;KKADKKFEYPVEWGIDLQTEHERYLTEEHFKRPLFVTDYPKDIKAFYMRLNDDGKTVAATDLLVPGIGELIGGSQREERLDILTKRMTELGLKEEDYWWYLELRKYGETKHAGFGLGFERLIMYITG
;
A
#
# COMPACT_ATOMS: atom_id res chain seq x y z
N LYS A 1 -11.99 12.69 -13.51
CA LYS A 1 -12.73 12.29 -14.74
C LYS A 1 -12.94 10.79 -14.67
N LYS A 2 -14.06 10.26 -15.19
CA LYS A 2 -14.21 8.81 -15.40
C LYS A 2 -13.28 8.37 -16.54
N ALA A 3 -12.71 7.17 -16.45
CA ALA A 3 -11.93 6.61 -17.54
C ALA A 3 -12.86 6.30 -18.72
N ASP A 4 -12.43 6.61 -19.94
CA ASP A 4 -13.17 6.29 -21.17
C ASP A 4 -12.98 4.82 -21.60
N LYS A 5 -12.25 4.03 -20.80
CA LYS A 5 -11.95 2.62 -21.01
C LYS A 5 -12.88 1.73 -20.18
N LYS A 6 -13.38 0.65 -20.78
CA LYS A 6 -14.11 -0.40 -20.08
C LYS A 6 -13.09 -1.38 -19.49
N PHE A 7 -13.08 -1.49 -18.17
CA PHE A 7 -12.27 -2.47 -17.44
C PHE A 7 -13.01 -3.80 -17.29
N GLU A 8 -12.27 -4.89 -17.22
CA GLU A 8 -12.83 -6.21 -16.89
C GLU A 8 -13.24 -6.24 -15.41
N TYR A 9 -12.41 -5.65 -14.56
CA TYR A 9 -12.67 -5.43 -13.14
C TYR A 9 -13.20 -4.00 -12.93
N PRO A 10 -14.46 -3.82 -12.50
CA PRO A 10 -15.00 -2.48 -12.26
C PRO A 10 -14.21 -1.74 -11.18
N VAL A 11 -13.86 -0.48 -11.43
CA VAL A 11 -13.15 0.36 -10.47
C VAL A 11 -14.14 1.11 -9.57
N GLU A 12 -14.03 0.89 -8.26
CA GLU A 12 -14.77 1.64 -7.24
C GLU A 12 -13.89 1.98 -6.02
N TRP A 13 -14.37 2.85 -5.13
CA TRP A 13 -13.60 3.17 -3.92
C TRP A 13 -13.62 1.99 -2.95
N GLY A 14 -12.45 1.63 -2.40
CA GLY A 14 -12.33 0.54 -1.44
C GLY A 14 -11.92 -0.81 -2.04
N ILE A 15 -11.76 -0.90 -3.37
CA ILE A 15 -11.16 -2.09 -4.00
C ILE A 15 -9.66 -1.91 -4.21
N ASP A 16 -8.95 -3.03 -4.30
CA ASP A 16 -7.56 -3.02 -4.73
C ASP A 16 -7.44 -2.88 -6.25
N LEU A 17 -6.39 -2.19 -6.70
CA LEU A 17 -6.15 -2.02 -8.12
C LEU A 17 -5.65 -3.34 -8.72
N GLN A 18 -6.20 -3.71 -9.87
CA GLN A 18 -5.72 -4.85 -10.65
C GLN A 18 -4.67 -4.37 -11.64
N THR A 19 -3.86 -5.30 -12.16
CA THR A 19 -2.79 -5.01 -13.13
C THR A 19 -3.30 -4.21 -14.34
N GLU A 20 -4.54 -4.43 -14.80
CA GLU A 20 -5.10 -3.66 -15.91
C GLU A 20 -5.32 -2.17 -15.56
N HIS A 21 -5.68 -1.87 -14.31
CA HIS A 21 -5.87 -0.50 -13.82
C HIS A 21 -4.51 0.19 -13.69
N GLU A 22 -3.53 -0.50 -13.13
CA GLU A 22 -2.18 0.01 -12.97
C GLU A 22 -1.54 0.33 -14.31
N ARG A 23 -1.63 -0.61 -15.27
CA ARG A 23 -1.13 -0.43 -16.63
C ARG A 23 -1.87 0.68 -17.36
N TYR A 24 -3.19 0.81 -17.19
CA TYR A 24 -3.92 1.95 -17.76
C TYR A 24 -3.38 3.29 -17.25
N LEU A 25 -3.12 3.40 -15.94
CA LEU A 25 -2.57 4.63 -15.36
C LEU A 25 -1.18 4.94 -15.92
N THR A 26 -0.29 3.95 -16.00
CA THR A 26 1.11 4.15 -16.41
C THR A 26 1.31 4.23 -17.92
N GLU A 27 0.54 3.51 -18.73
CA GLU A 27 0.72 3.39 -20.19
C GLU A 27 -0.20 4.31 -21.00
N GLU A 28 -1.44 4.53 -20.54
CA GLU A 28 -2.45 5.26 -21.32
C GLU A 28 -2.71 6.65 -20.76
N HIS A 29 -2.99 6.76 -19.46
CA HIS A 29 -3.43 8.01 -18.84
C HIS A 29 -2.28 8.98 -18.58
N PHE A 30 -1.26 8.56 -17.83
CA PHE A 30 -0.12 9.42 -17.46
C PHE A 30 1.12 9.20 -18.32
N LYS A 31 1.24 8.02 -18.95
CA LYS A 31 2.34 7.66 -19.87
C LYS A 31 3.73 7.79 -19.23
N ARG A 32 3.84 7.42 -17.95
CA ARG A 32 5.05 7.50 -17.14
C ARG A 32 4.91 6.65 -15.86
N PRO A 33 6.02 6.28 -15.20
CA PRO A 33 5.98 5.78 -13.82
C PRO A 33 5.31 6.78 -12.88
N LEU A 34 4.58 6.27 -11.89
CA LEU A 34 3.88 7.09 -10.91
C LEU A 34 3.78 6.40 -9.56
N PHE A 35 3.57 7.20 -8.52
CA PHE A 35 3.21 6.71 -7.20
C PHE A 35 1.71 6.84 -7.01
N VAL A 36 1.07 5.76 -6.57
CA VAL A 36 -0.27 5.82 -5.98
C VAL A 36 -0.08 5.85 -4.47
N THR A 37 -0.77 6.75 -3.79
CA THR A 37 -0.64 6.94 -2.33
C THR A 37 -2.01 6.92 -1.66
N ASP A 38 -2.01 6.77 -0.34
CA ASP A 38 -3.20 6.90 0.52
C ASP A 38 -4.30 5.89 0.17
N TYR A 39 -3.92 4.61 0.19
CA TYR A 39 -4.84 3.51 -0.09
C TYR A 39 -5.90 3.37 1.02
N PRO A 40 -7.12 2.90 0.67
CA PRO A 40 -8.13 2.54 1.66
C PRO A 40 -7.57 1.55 2.70
N LYS A 41 -7.82 1.82 3.98
CA LYS A 41 -7.23 1.02 5.08
C LYS A 41 -7.66 -0.44 5.05
N ASP A 42 -8.85 -0.74 4.54
CA ASP A 42 -9.48 -2.06 4.64
C ASP A 42 -8.88 -3.09 3.67
N ILE A 43 -8.13 -2.63 2.67
CA ILE A 43 -7.43 -3.49 1.70
C ILE A 43 -5.90 -3.54 1.93
N LYS A 44 -5.41 -2.90 3.00
CA LYS A 44 -3.97 -2.83 3.31
C LYS A 44 -3.69 -3.40 4.70
N ALA A 45 -2.42 -3.73 4.94
CA ALA A 45 -1.98 -4.42 6.14
C ALA A 45 -2.13 -3.59 7.43
N PHE A 46 -2.27 -4.28 8.57
CA PHE A 46 -2.50 -3.68 9.89
C PHE A 46 -1.42 -2.68 10.34
N TYR A 47 -0.18 -2.86 9.88
CA TYR A 47 0.97 -2.08 10.31
C TYR A 47 1.12 -0.74 9.59
N MET A 48 0.31 -0.46 8.57
CA MET A 48 0.40 0.79 7.82
C MET A 48 -0.25 1.92 8.62
N ARG A 49 0.43 3.07 8.72
CA ARG A 49 -0.04 4.20 9.53
C ARG A 49 -1.40 4.69 9.05
N LEU A 50 -2.36 4.80 9.97
CA LEU A 50 -3.67 5.37 9.68
C LEU A 50 -3.56 6.89 9.46
N ASN A 51 -4.06 7.36 8.32
CA ASN A 51 -4.11 8.78 8.01
C ASN A 51 -5.16 9.51 8.85
N ASP A 52 -5.05 10.84 8.91
CA ASP A 52 -5.90 11.68 9.74
C ASP A 52 -7.37 11.70 9.27
N ASP A 53 -7.64 11.22 8.05
CA ASP A 53 -8.99 11.04 7.50
C ASP A 53 -9.74 9.83 8.09
N GLY A 54 -9.04 8.93 8.80
CA GLY A 54 -9.56 7.69 9.37
C GLY A 54 -10.02 6.63 8.36
N LYS A 55 -9.79 6.84 7.06
CA LYS A 55 -10.25 5.99 5.94
C LYS A 55 -9.09 5.39 5.15
N THR A 56 -7.98 6.11 5.06
CA THR A 56 -6.81 5.70 4.28
C THR A 56 -5.61 5.42 5.17
N VAL A 57 -4.62 4.73 4.63
CA VAL A 57 -3.33 4.50 5.28
C VAL A 57 -2.22 5.12 4.45
N ALA A 58 -1.13 5.53 5.10
CA ALA A 58 0.07 6.10 4.49
C ALA A 58 0.89 5.05 3.70
N ALA A 59 0.23 4.39 2.75
CA ALA A 59 0.76 3.42 1.82
C ALA A 59 1.15 4.09 0.50
N THR A 60 2.14 3.54 -0.18
CA THR A 60 2.51 3.95 -1.52
C THR A 60 2.96 2.76 -2.36
N ASP A 61 2.47 2.74 -3.59
CA ASP A 61 2.89 1.77 -4.60
C ASP A 61 3.48 2.54 -5.80
N LEU A 62 4.70 2.18 -6.23
CA LEU A 62 5.34 2.66 -7.45
C LEU A 62 4.89 1.79 -8.61
N LEU A 63 4.12 2.37 -9.53
CA LEU A 63 3.69 1.71 -10.75
C LEU A 63 4.60 2.09 -11.90
N VAL A 64 5.05 1.11 -12.68
CA VAL A 64 5.82 1.30 -13.91
C VAL A 64 5.09 0.72 -15.13
N PRO A 65 5.31 1.26 -16.34
CA PRO A 65 4.77 0.70 -17.57
C PRO A 65 5.18 -0.77 -17.79
N GLY A 66 4.34 -1.56 -18.45
CA GLY A 66 4.58 -2.96 -18.77
C GLY A 66 4.18 -3.91 -17.65
N ILE A 67 4.84 -3.82 -16.49
CA ILE A 67 4.66 -4.81 -15.41
C ILE A 67 3.64 -4.39 -14.33
N GLY A 68 3.35 -3.09 -14.14
CA GLY A 68 2.51 -2.59 -13.04
C GLY A 68 3.32 -2.22 -11.80
N GLU A 69 2.88 -2.62 -10.61
CA GLU A 69 3.58 -2.33 -9.35
C GLU A 69 5.02 -2.87 -9.34
N LEU A 70 6.00 -2.05 -8.96
CA LEU A 70 7.41 -2.44 -8.78
C LEU A 70 7.87 -2.36 -7.32
N ILE A 71 7.39 -1.35 -6.60
CA ILE A 71 7.73 -1.11 -5.19
C ILE A 71 6.43 -0.89 -4.43
N GLY A 72 6.28 -1.57 -3.30
CA GLY A 72 5.19 -1.34 -2.35
C GLY A 72 5.76 -0.94 -0.98
N GLY A 73 5.22 0.10 -0.37
CA GLY A 73 5.74 0.66 0.86
C GLY A 73 4.71 1.38 1.71
N SER A 74 5.09 1.69 2.94
CA SER A 74 4.28 2.56 3.81
C SER A 74 5.08 3.18 4.93
N GLN A 75 4.57 4.29 5.47
CA GLN A 75 4.87 4.65 6.84
C GLN A 75 4.23 3.63 7.78
N ARG A 76 4.98 3.22 8.80
CA ARG A 76 4.49 2.23 9.78
C ARG A 76 3.76 2.95 10.89
N GLU A 77 2.72 2.30 11.43
CA GLU A 77 1.98 2.84 12.56
C GLU A 77 2.87 2.83 13.81
N GLU A 78 3.23 4.04 14.24
CA GLU A 78 4.08 4.29 15.40
C GLU A 78 3.27 4.38 16.70
N ARG A 79 1.94 4.62 16.62
CA ARG A 79 1.09 4.82 17.79
C ARG A 79 0.51 3.48 18.24
N LEU A 80 0.93 3.03 19.42
CA LEU A 80 0.59 1.71 19.95
C LEU A 80 -0.92 1.45 20.02
N ASP A 81 -1.69 2.43 20.50
CA ASP A 81 -3.14 2.37 20.66
C ASP A 81 -3.89 2.19 19.33
N ILE A 82 -3.42 2.86 18.28
CA ILE A 82 -3.99 2.73 16.94
C ILE A 82 -3.60 1.39 16.31
N LEU A 83 -2.34 0.97 16.50
CA LEU A 83 -1.84 -0.31 16.00
C LEU A 83 -2.61 -1.49 16.61
N THR A 84 -2.78 -1.54 17.94
CA THR A 84 -3.51 -2.62 18.61
C THR A 84 -5.00 -2.62 18.24
N LYS A 85 -5.60 -1.44 18.07
CA LYS A 85 -6.96 -1.32 17.55
C LYS A 85 -7.08 -1.92 16.14
N ARG A 86 -6.15 -1.61 15.23
CA ARG A 86 -6.14 -2.18 13.86
C ARG A 86 -5.91 -3.70 13.88
N MET A 87 -5.05 -4.19 14.77
CA MET A 87 -4.85 -5.63 14.95
C MET A 87 -6.14 -6.32 15.39
N THR A 88 -6.85 -5.74 16.36
CA THR A 88 -8.15 -6.25 16.83
C THR A 88 -9.19 -6.25 15.70
N GLU A 89 -9.28 -5.18 14.91
CA GLU A 89 -10.19 -5.07 13.76
C GLU A 89 -9.96 -6.17 12.71
N LEU A 90 -8.70 -6.63 12.55
CA LEU A 90 -8.31 -7.66 11.59
C LEU A 90 -8.18 -9.06 12.21
N GLY A 91 -8.56 -9.23 13.48
CA GLY A 91 -8.54 -10.53 14.17
C GLY A 91 -7.13 -11.06 14.48
N LEU A 92 -6.13 -10.18 14.56
CA LEU A 92 -4.76 -10.53 14.93
C LEU A 92 -4.61 -10.58 16.45
N LYS A 93 -3.90 -11.59 16.95
CA LYS A 93 -3.64 -11.73 18.40
C LYS A 93 -2.38 -10.97 18.78
N GLU A 94 -2.48 -10.05 19.74
CA GLU A 94 -1.34 -9.26 20.20
C GLU A 94 -0.17 -10.11 20.74
N GLU A 95 -0.47 -11.27 21.33
CA GLU A 95 0.51 -12.21 21.88
C GLU A 95 1.52 -12.71 20.84
N ASP A 96 1.12 -12.86 19.57
CA ASP A 96 2.00 -13.30 18.49
C ASP A 96 2.97 -12.20 18.04
N TYR A 97 2.66 -10.94 18.37
CA TYR A 97 3.40 -9.74 17.97
C TYR A 97 3.97 -8.96 19.15
N TRP A 98 4.06 -9.56 20.33
CA TRP A 98 4.49 -8.88 21.55
C TRP A 98 5.78 -8.06 21.35
N TRP A 99 6.77 -8.65 20.69
CA TRP A 99 8.08 -8.04 20.42
C TRP A 99 7.96 -6.85 19.45
N TYR A 100 7.03 -6.93 18.49
CA TYR A 100 6.78 -5.87 17.51
C TYR A 100 6.05 -4.67 18.13
N LEU A 101 5.16 -4.94 19.10
CA LEU A 101 4.47 -3.93 19.89
C LEU A 101 5.43 -3.24 20.87
N GLU A 102 6.43 -3.93 21.41
CA GLU A 102 7.44 -3.32 22.27
C GLU A 102 8.29 -2.27 21.57
N LEU A 103 8.48 -2.39 20.25
CA LEU A 103 9.13 -1.35 19.44
C LEU A 103 8.43 0.01 19.61
N ARG A 104 7.11 0.00 19.82
CA ARG A 104 6.29 1.22 20.02
C ARG A 104 6.38 1.79 21.43
N LYS A 105 6.88 1.03 22.39
CA LYS A 105 6.92 1.41 23.81
C LYS A 105 8.25 2.07 24.20
N TYR A 106 9.35 1.66 23.57
CA TYR A 106 10.71 2.02 24.03
C TYR A 106 11.48 2.79 22.96
N GLY A 107 11.24 4.11 22.88
CA GLY A 107 11.99 4.99 21.98
C GLY A 107 11.51 4.98 20.52
N GLU A 108 10.24 4.69 20.32
CA GLU A 108 9.61 4.69 18.99
C GLU A 108 9.73 6.05 18.27
N THR A 109 9.78 5.98 16.95
CA THR A 109 9.90 7.14 16.07
C THR A 109 9.06 6.96 14.81
N LYS A 110 8.83 8.05 14.08
CA LYS A 110 8.22 7.96 12.75
C LYS A 110 9.19 7.26 11.81
N HIS A 111 8.77 6.11 11.29
CA HIS A 111 9.59 5.29 10.40
C HIS A 111 8.77 4.78 9.21
N ALA A 112 9.44 4.59 8.08
CA ALA A 112 8.86 4.11 6.83
C ALA A 112 9.80 3.11 6.17
N GLY A 113 9.24 2.28 5.30
CA GLY A 113 10.02 1.35 4.51
C GLY A 113 9.22 0.82 3.33
N PHE A 114 9.91 0.13 2.43
CA PHE A 114 9.33 -0.42 1.21
C PHE A 114 9.97 -1.76 0.88
N GLY A 115 9.28 -2.56 0.07
CA GLY A 115 9.78 -3.76 -0.58
C GLY A 115 9.88 -3.52 -2.08
N LEU A 116 10.94 -4.04 -2.69
CA LEU A 116 11.15 -4.03 -4.14
C LEU A 116 11.05 -5.46 -4.65
N GLY A 117 10.20 -5.70 -5.66
CA GLY A 117 10.16 -6.99 -6.35
C GLY A 117 11.41 -7.15 -7.21
N PHE A 118 12.41 -7.91 -6.74
CA PHE A 118 13.69 -8.05 -7.43
C PHE A 118 13.52 -8.65 -8.84
N GLU A 119 12.77 -9.75 -8.99
CA GLU A 119 12.50 -10.38 -10.28
C GLU A 119 11.72 -9.44 -11.21
N ARG A 120 10.80 -8.65 -10.66
CA ARG A 120 10.04 -7.64 -11.42
C ARG A 120 10.94 -6.52 -11.92
N LEU A 121 11.91 -6.08 -11.12
CA LEU A 121 12.93 -5.12 -11.55
C LEU A 121 13.75 -5.69 -12.71
N ILE A 122 14.20 -6.95 -12.61
CA ILE A 122 14.97 -7.59 -13.67
C ILE A 122 14.14 -7.64 -14.97
N MET A 123 12.90 -8.14 -14.91
CA MET A 123 11.99 -8.13 -16.07
C MET A 123 11.83 -6.74 -16.68
N TYR A 124 11.74 -5.69 -15.85
CA TYR A 124 11.55 -4.32 -16.34
C TYR A 124 12.79 -3.77 -17.06
N ILE A 125 14.01 -4.07 -16.58
CA ILE A 125 15.24 -3.52 -17.16
C ILE A 125 15.78 -4.34 -18.33
N THR A 126 15.43 -5.62 -18.44
CA THR A 126 15.86 -6.48 -19.55
C THR A 126 14.94 -6.44 -20.76
N GLY A 127 13.70 -5.95 -20.58
CA GLY A 127 12.61 -6.15 -21.54
C GLY A 127 12.12 -7.59 -21.54
#